data_AF-A0A259FSG1-F1
#
_entry.id   AF-A0A259FSG1-F1
#
_cell.length_a   1.000
_cell.length_b   1.000
_cell.length_c   1.000
_cell.angle_alpha   90.00
_cell.angle_beta   90.00
_cell.angle_gamma   90.00
#
_symmetry.space_group_name_H-M   'P 1'
#
loop_
_entity.id
_entity.type
_entity.pdbx_description
1 polymer ?
#
loop_
_entity_poly.entity_id
_entity_poly.type
_entity_poly.pdbx_seq_one_letter_code
_entity_poly.pdbx_strand_id
1 'polypeptide(L)' 'MTIIFGILAILLPLLVASLIWKHFDHYFGRNDEVYINSLEYFLKKLGATLLSAFALLWIGMSLVFS' A
#
# COMPACT_ATOMS: atom_id res chain seq x y z
N MET A 1 -4.52 9.64 -24.13
CA MET A 1 -4.05 9.96 -22.77
C MET A 1 -4.74 9.11 -21.71
N THR A 2 -6.07 8.95 -21.76
CA THR A 2 -6.87 8.19 -20.78
C THR A 2 -6.44 6.74 -20.56
N ILE A 3 -6.01 6.03 -21.63
CA ILE A 3 -5.51 4.64 -21.52
C ILE A 3 -4.24 4.57 -20.66
N ILE A 4 -3.31 5.51 -20.83
CA ILE A 4 -2.05 5.57 -20.06
C ILE A 4 -2.36 5.85 -18.58
N PHE A 5 -3.26 6.80 -18.31
CA PHE A 5 -3.69 7.08 -16.93
C PHE A 5 -4.43 5.92 -16.29
N GLY A 6 -5.25 5.18 -17.04
CA GLY A 6 -5.92 3.97 -16.54
C GLY A 6 -4.92 2.88 -16.15
N ILE A 7 -3.89 2.64 -16.98
CA ILE A 7 -2.82 1.69 -16.67
C ILE A 7 -2.06 2.12 -15.40
N LEU A 8 -1.69 3.40 -15.31
CA LEU A 8 -1.00 3.95 -14.15
C LEU A 8 -1.86 3.88 -12.88
N ALA A 9 -3.16 4.13 -12.98
CA ALA A 9 -4.10 4.06 -11.86
C ALA A 9 -4.28 2.64 -11.31
N ILE A 10 -4.01 1.61 -12.10
CA ILE A 10 -4.05 0.20 -11.66
C ILE A 10 -2.68 -0.26 -11.14
N LEU A 11 -1.59 0.09 -11.85
CA LEU A 11 -0.23 -0.36 -11.50
C LEU A 11 0.35 0.35 -10.28
N LEU A 12 0.15 1.66 -10.15
CA LEU A 12 0.74 2.44 -9.04
C LEU A 12 0.28 1.97 -7.66
N PRO A 13 -1.02 1.74 -7.40
CA PRO A 13 -1.47 1.24 -6.10
C PRO A 13 -0.85 -0.10 -5.74
N LEU A 14 -0.72 -1.01 -6.70
CA LEU A 14 -0.12 -2.33 -6.48
C LEU A 14 1.37 -2.23 -6.14
N LEU A 15 2.12 -1.42 -6.89
CA LEU A 15 3.55 -1.24 -6.67
C LEU A 15 3.83 -0.58 -5.32
N VAL A 16 3.11 0.49 -4.99
CA VAL A 16 3.32 1.22 -3.74
C VAL A 16 2.84 0.40 -2.54
N ALA A 17 1.72 -0.33 -2.65
CA ALA A 17 1.29 -1.27 -1.61
C ALA A 17 2.34 -2.35 -1.34
N SER A 18 2.94 -2.92 -2.40
CA SER A 18 4.02 -3.90 -2.27
C SER A 18 5.28 -3.30 -1.61
N LEU A 19 5.65 -2.07 -1.97
CA LEU A 19 6.78 -1.38 -1.37
C LEU A 19 6.54 -1.08 0.11
N ILE A 20 5.34 -0.61 0.47
CA ILE A 20 4.93 -0.36 1.84
C ILE A 20 4.98 -1.67 2.61
N TRP A 21 4.40 -2.75 2.10
CA TRP A 21 4.45 -4.06 2.76
C TRP A 21 5.87 -4.53 3.07
N LYS A 22 6.80 -4.39 2.10
CA LYS A 22 8.21 -4.78 2.27
C LYS A 22 8.96 -3.90 3.25
N HIS A 23 8.75 -2.58 3.18
CA HIS A 23 9.47 -1.63 4.04
C HIS A 23 8.83 -1.47 5.42
N PHE A 24 7.57 -1.88 5.59
CA PHE A 24 6.88 -1.79 6.87
C PHE A 24 7.65 -2.52 7.96
N ASP A 25 8.22 -3.69 7.65
CA ASP A 25 9.04 -4.47 8.59
C ASP A 25 10.34 -3.78 8.94
N HIS A 26 10.92 -3.01 8.02
CA HIS A 26 12.12 -2.22 8.30
C HIS A 26 11.83 -1.04 9.23
N TYR A 27 10.68 -0.37 9.07
CA TYR A 27 10.33 0.81 9.88
C TYR A 27 9.70 0.46 11.24
N PHE A 28 8.96 -0.65 11.32
CA PHE A 28 8.20 -1.03 12.51
C PHE A 28 8.66 -2.33 13.18
N GLY A 29 9.50 -3.15 12.53
CA GLY A 29 10.10 -4.33 13.12
C GLY A 29 11.24 -3.97 14.06
N ARG A 30 10.92 -3.62 15.31
CA ARG A 30 11.92 -3.33 16.37
C ARG A 30 12.56 -4.63 16.89
N ASN A 31 13.34 -5.36 16.10
CA ASN A 31 14.12 -6.55 16.54
C ASN A 31 13.38 -7.56 17.45
N ASP A 32 12.04 -7.54 17.45
CA ASP A 32 11.19 -8.33 18.33
C ASP A 32 10.36 -9.24 17.45
N GLU A 33 10.88 -10.45 17.26
CA GLU A 33 10.27 -11.48 16.45
C GLU A 33 8.90 -11.93 16.99
N VAL A 34 8.66 -11.76 18.30
CA VAL A 34 7.36 -12.08 18.92
C VAL A 34 6.33 -11.03 18.53
N TYR A 35 6.71 -9.75 18.57
CA TYR A 35 5.82 -8.66 18.15
C TYR A 35 5.52 -8.73 16.65
N ILE A 36 6.51 -9.01 15.80
CA ILE A 36 6.33 -9.10 14.33
C ILE A 36 5.34 -10.22 13.95
N ASN A 37 5.29 -11.31 14.72
CA ASN A 37 4.36 -12.42 14.50
C ASN A 37 2.99 -12.23 15.18
N SER A 38 2.76 -11.09 15.85
CA SER A 38 1.48 -10.82 16.51
C SER A 38 0.38 -10.44 15.52
N LEU A 39 -0.87 -10.78 15.88
CA LEU A 39 -2.04 -10.39 15.10
C LEU A 39 -2.19 -8.86 14.99
N GLU A 40 -1.85 -8.14 16.07
CA GLU A 40 -1.88 -6.68 16.09
C GLU A 40 -0.93 -6.09 15.04
N TYR A 41 0.30 -6.59 14.98
CA TYR A 41 1.28 -6.15 13.99
C TYR A 41 0.82 -6.46 12.56
N PHE A 42 0.28 -7.66 12.34
CA PHE A 42 -0.27 -8.05 11.04
C PHE A 42 -1.42 -7.13 10.61
N LEU A 43 -2.38 -6.85 11.51
CA LEU A 43 -3.50 -5.95 11.23
C LEU A 43 -3.02 -4.52 10.95
N LYS A 44 -2.01 -4.05 11.67
CA LYS A 44 -1.40 -2.73 11.45
C LYS A 44 -0.74 -2.63 10.08
N LYS A 45 0.02 -3.67 9.70
CA LYS A 45 0.68 -3.78 8.39
C LYS A 45 -0.32 -3.86 7.25
N LEU A 46 -1.36 -4.68 7.42
CA LEU A 46 -2.44 -4.86 6.46
C LEU A 46 -3.27 -3.58 6.31
N GLY A 47 -3.59 -2.91 7.42
CA GLY A 47 -4.28 -1.63 7.42
C GLY A 47 -3.50 -0.54 6.68
N ALA A 48 -2.20 -0.38 6.96
CA ALA A 48 -1.35 0.59 6.26
C ALA A 48 -1.28 0.31 4.76
N THR A 49 -1.18 -0.96 4.38
CA THR A 49 -1.12 -1.39 2.97
C THR A 49 -2.43 -1.13 2.24
N LEU A 50 -3.58 -1.47 2.85
CA LEU A 50 -4.90 -1.22 2.28
C LEU A 50 -5.21 0.28 2.18
N LEU A 51 -4.95 1.05 3.22
CA LEU A 51 -5.19 2.50 3.24
C LEU A 51 -4.41 3.21 2.15
N SER A 52 -3.11 2.90 2.03
CA SER A 52 -2.25 3.48 1.00
C SER A 52 -2.67 3.07 -0.41
N ALA A 53 -2.95 1.79 -0.64
CA ALA A 53 -3.44 1.30 -1.93
C ALA A 53 -4.75 1.99 -2.32
N PHE A 54 -5.69 2.09 -1.38
CA PHE A 54 -7.00 2.70 -1.61
C PHE A 54 -6.89 4.20 -1.91
N ALA A 55 -6.06 4.92 -1.15
CA ALA A 55 -5.80 6.35 -1.39
C ALA A 55 -5.20 6.59 -2.78
N LEU A 56 -4.24 5.77 -3.21
CA LEU A 56 -3.63 5.88 -4.53
C LEU A 56 -4.59 5.52 -5.66
N LEU A 57 -5.42 4.49 -5.45
CA LEU A 57 -6.44 4.10 -6.41
C LEU A 57 -7.48 5.22 -6.56
N TRP A 58 -7.91 5.83 -5.46
CA TRP A 58 -8.81 6.98 -5.46
C TRP A 58 -8.23 8.15 -6.27
N ILE A 59 -6.97 8.53 -5.99
CA ILE A 59 -6.28 9.60 -6.72
C ILE A 59 -6.16 9.25 -8.21
N GLY A 60 -5.78 8.02 -8.53
CA GLY A 60 -5.66 7.54 -9.91
C GLY A 60 -6.98 7.61 -10.66
N MET A 61 -8.08 7.17 -10.04
CA MET A 61 -9.41 7.26 -10.63
C MET A 61 -9.86 8.72 -10.79
N SER A 62 -9.64 9.58 -9.80
CA SER A 62 -9.95 11.01 -9.90
C SER A 62 -9.22 11.67 -11.08
N LEU A 63 -7.98 11.24 -11.39
CA LEU A 63 -7.22 11.73 -12.55
C LEU A 63 -7.71 11.17 -13.89
N VAL A 64 -8.22 9.93 -13.91
CA VAL A 64 -8.75 9.29 -15.13
C VAL A 64 -10.09 9.92 -15.54
N PHE A 65 -10.91 10.33 -14.57
CA PHE A 65 -12.25 10.89 -14.79
C PHE A 65 -12.33 12.42 -14.69
N SER A 66 -11.20 13.10 -14.48
CA SER A 66 -11.11 14.57 -14.54
C SER A 66 -10.91 15.06 -15.97
#